data_AF-A0A6N0JWX9-F1
#
_entry.id   AF-A0A6N0JWX9-F1
#
_cell.length_a   1.000
_cell.length_b   1.000
_cell.length_c   1.000
_cell.angle_alpha   90.00
_cell.angle_beta   90.00
_cell.angle_gamma   90.00
#
_symmetry.space_group_name_H-M   'P 1'
#
loop_
_entity.id
_entity.type
_entity.pdbx_description
1 polymer ?
#
loop_
_entity_poly.entity_id
_entity_poly.type
_entity_poly.pdbx_seq_one_letter_code
_entity_poly.pdbx_strand_id
1 'polypeptide(L)' 'MIKLTDSNGAAIYLAPAAIASIQEAGPSSAWHGIRSYVRTFDGKAYEVHQDASQISAAVEAAAHRSEA' A
#
# COMPACT_ATOMS: atom_id res chain seq x y z
N MET A 1 -6.72 -5.68 8.68
CA MET A 1 -6.88 -4.90 7.42
C MET A 1 -6.04 -3.63 7.53
N ILE A 2 -5.36 -3.23 6.46
CA ILE A 2 -4.73 -1.90 6.34
C ILE A 2 -5.55 -1.01 5.41
N LYS A 3 -5.53 0.30 5.66
CA LYS A 3 -6.19 1.31 4.82
C LYS A 3 -5.13 2.02 3.98
N LEU A 4 -5.32 2.03 2.67
CA LEU A 4 -4.56 2.82 1.71
C LEU A 4 -5.49 3.84 1.02
N THR A 5 -4.90 4.81 0.35
CA THR A 5 -5.65 5.79 -0.45
C THR A 5 -5.18 5.67 -1.89
N ASP A 6 -6.10 5.34 -2.80
CA ASP A 6 -5.81 5.21 -4.23
C ASP A 6 -5.55 6.57 -4.88
N SER A 7 -5.12 6.57 -6.15
CA SER A 7 -4.86 7.79 -6.93
C SER A 7 -6.08 8.67 -7.19
N ASN A 8 -7.30 8.18 -6.92
CA ASN A 8 -8.55 8.97 -6.99
C ASN A 8 -8.95 9.55 -5.61
N GLY A 9 -8.15 9.34 -4.57
CA GLY A 9 -8.48 9.73 -3.20
C GLY A 9 -9.43 8.77 -2.48
N ALA A 10 -9.77 7.64 -3.08
CA ALA A 10 -10.66 6.64 -2.50
C ALA A 10 -9.91 5.71 -1.53
N ALA A 11 -10.59 5.28 -0.47
CA ALA A 11 -10.03 4.34 0.49
C ALA A 11 -10.03 2.91 -0.06
N ILE A 12 -8.87 2.26 -0.01
CA ILE A 12 -8.72 0.82 -0.28
C ILE A 12 -8.42 0.12 1.04
N TYR A 13 -9.16 -0.94 1.35
CA TYR A 13 -8.88 -1.78 2.50
C TYR A 13 -8.31 -3.11 2.03
N LEU A 14 -7.06 -3.39 2.38
CA LEU A 14 -6.37 -4.62 2.00
C LEU A 14 -6.11 -5.50 3.23
N ALA A 15 -6.21 -6.82 3.03
CA ALA A 15 -5.62 -7.75 3.97
C ALA A 15 -4.08 -7.61 3.88
N PRO A 16 -3.36 -7.46 5.00
CA PRO A 16 -1.90 -7.36 4.98
C PRO A 16 -1.26 -8.55 4.25
N ALA A 17 -1.77 -9.76 4.52
CA ALA A 17 -1.31 -10.99 3.91
C ALA A 17 -1.60 -11.11 2.40
N ALA A 18 -2.47 -10.26 1.84
CA ALA A 18 -2.72 -10.25 0.39
C ALA A 18 -1.67 -9.45 -0.39
N ILE A 19 -0.86 -8.62 0.29
CA ILE A 19 0.16 -7.78 -0.34
C ILE A 19 1.37 -8.64 -0.67
N ALA A 20 1.69 -8.69 -1.96
CA ALA A 20 2.84 -9.41 -2.49
C ALA A 20 4.09 -8.51 -2.56
N SER A 21 3.93 -7.23 -2.87
CA SER A 21 5.03 -6.27 -2.87
C SER A 21 4.58 -4.82 -2.70
N ILE A 22 5.50 -4.00 -2.20
CA ILE A 22 5.39 -2.54 -2.08
C ILE A 22 6.61 -1.96 -2.81
N GLN A 23 6.39 -0.99 -3.69
CA GLN A 23 7.45 -0.31 -4.43
C GLN A 23 7.25 1.20 -4.35
N GLU A 24 8.28 1.93 -3.92
CA GLU A 24 8.27 3.39 -3.95
C GLU A 24 8.15 3.87 -5.40
N ALA A 25 7.32 4.88 -5.61
CA ALA A 25 7.14 5.46 -6.93
C ALA A 25 8.31 6.37 -7.29
N GLY A 26 8.66 6.42 -8.59
CA GLY A 26 9.69 7.33 -9.07
C GLY A 26 9.27 8.81 -8.97
N PRO A 27 10.22 9.76 -9.03
CA PRO A 27 9.93 11.19 -8.91
C PRO A 27 8.90 11.72 -9.92
N SER A 28 8.81 11.15 -11.11
CA SER A 28 7.83 11.53 -12.13
C SER A 28 6.38 11.22 -11.74
N SER A 29 6.17 10.14 -10.97
CA SER A 29 4.85 9.73 -10.48
C SER A 29 4.37 10.62 -9.33
N ALA A 30 5.32 11.20 -8.57
CA ALA A 30 5.01 12.08 -7.44
C ALA A 30 4.26 13.36 -7.86
N TRP A 31 4.43 13.84 -9.10
CA TRP A 31 3.64 14.95 -9.63
C TRP A 31 2.14 14.65 -9.57
N HIS A 32 1.75 13.40 -9.83
CA HIS A 32 0.36 12.94 -9.79
C HIS A 32 -0.09 12.50 -8.39
N GLY A 33 0.73 12.76 -7.37
CA GLY A 33 0.45 12.39 -5.98
C GLY A 33 0.66 10.90 -5.68
N ILE A 34 1.06 10.09 -6.65
CA ILE A 34 1.34 8.66 -6.44
C ILE A 34 2.71 8.53 -5.80
N ARG A 35 2.75 7.93 -4.61
CA ARG A 35 3.98 7.72 -3.84
C ARG A 35 4.43 6.28 -3.81
N SER A 36 3.54 5.32 -4.04
CA SER A 36 3.91 3.91 -4.10
C SER A 36 2.98 3.10 -4.98
N TYR A 37 3.48 1.92 -5.38
CA TYR A 37 2.75 0.87 -6.03
C TYR A 37 2.63 -0.33 -5.09
N VAL A 38 1.40 -0.79 -4.85
CA VAL A 38 1.13 -2.00 -4.07
C VAL A 38 0.60 -3.07 -5.02
N ARG A 39 1.22 -4.25 -5.02
CA ARG A 39 0.74 -5.41 -5.78
C ARG A 39 0.23 -6.48 -4.83
N THR A 40 -0.90 -7.08 -5.16
CA THR A 40 -1.48 -8.20 -4.43
C THR A 40 -1.24 -9.52 -5.15
N PHE A 41 -1.34 -10.65 -4.43
CA PHE A 41 -1.09 -11.99 -4.98
C PHE A 41 -2.06 -12.40 -6.09
N ASP A 42 -3.24 -11.79 -6.17
CA ASP A 42 -4.21 -11.97 -7.26
C ASP A 42 -3.84 -11.19 -8.54
N GLY A 43 -2.69 -10.50 -8.54
CA GLY A 43 -2.15 -9.76 -9.67
C GLY A 43 -2.64 -8.31 -9.78
N LYS A 44 -3.51 -7.84 -8.86
CA LYS A 44 -3.98 -6.46 -8.87
C LYS A 44 -2.88 -5.50 -8.40
N ALA A 45 -2.81 -4.34 -9.04
CA ALA A 45 -1.90 -3.25 -8.70
C ALA A 45 -2.69 -2.01 -8.26
N TYR A 46 -2.18 -1.33 -7.25
CA TYR A 46 -2.76 -0.11 -6.70
C TYR A 46 -1.71 0.99 -6.71
N GLU A 47 -2.06 2.13 -7.27
CA GLU A 47 -1.31 3.38 -7.16
C GLU A 47 -1.82 4.12 -5.93
N VAL A 48 -0.93 4.41 -4.99
CA VAL A 48 -1.36 4.93 -3.68
C VAL A 48 -0.61 6.20 -3.27
N HIS A 49 -1.25 7.01 -2.44
CA HIS A 49 -0.71 8.27 -1.93
C HIS A 49 0.24 8.10 -0.73
N GLN A 50 0.25 6.93 -0.09
CA GLN A 50 1.20 6.58 0.97
C GLN A 50 2.56 6.23 0.36
N ASP A 51 3.64 6.62 1.03
CA ASP A 51 4.99 6.14 0.68
C ASP A 51 5.21 4.69 1.16
N ALA A 52 6.25 4.03 0.64
CA ALA A 52 6.46 2.61 0.88
C ALA A 52 6.73 2.31 2.37
N SER A 53 7.37 3.24 3.07
CA SER A 53 7.69 3.09 4.49
C SER A 53 6.44 3.13 5.37
N GLN A 54 5.50 4.04 5.07
CA GLN A 54 4.20 4.11 5.74
C GLN A 54 3.39 2.81 5.56
N ILE A 55 3.43 2.25 4.35
CA ILE A 55 2.72 1.01 4.04
C ILE A 55 3.37 -0.18 4.76
N SER A 56 4.71 -0.27 4.74
CA SER A 56 5.46 -1.33 5.44
C SER A 56 5.15 -1.33 6.93
N ALA A 57 5.20 -0.17 7.58
CA ALA A 57 4.88 -0.04 9.00
C ALA A 57 3.43 -0.45 9.32
N ALA A 58 2.47 -0.14 8.43
CA ALA A 58 1.08 -0.55 8.59
C ALA A 58 0.90 -2.07 8.46
N VAL A 59 1.66 -2.72 7.58
CA VAL A 59 1.68 -4.17 7.40
C VAL A 59 2.25 -4.86 8.64
N GLU A 60 3.41 -4.41 9.12
CA GLU A 60 4.05 -4.94 10.34
C GLU A 60 3.14 -4.79 11.57
N ALA A 61 2.57 -3.60 11.76
CA ALA A 61 1.61 -3.37 12.85
C ALA A 61 0.36 -4.25 12.76
N ALA A 62 -0.04 -4.67 11.55
CA ALA A 62 -1.15 -5.60 11.37
C ALA A 62 -0.76 -7.07 11.58
N ALA A 63 0.48 -7.45 11.28
CA ALA A 63 1.01 -8.77 11.57
C ALA A 63 1.07 -9.02 13.09
N HIS A 64 1.63 -8.08 13.86
CA HIS A 64 1.72 -8.22 15.32
C HIS A 64 0.37 -8.31 16.04
N ARG A 65 -0.68 -7.67 15.51
CA ARG A 65 -2.05 -7.79 16.06
C ARG A 65 -2.68 -9.17 15.81
N SER A 66 -2.18 -9.93 14.86
CA SER A 66 -2.72 -11.26 14.51
C SER A 66 -2.06 -12.37 15.32
N GLU A 67 -0.94 -12.08 16.00
CA GLU A 67 -0.16 -13.02 16.82
C GLU A 67 -0.48 -12.92 18.33
N ALA A 68 -1.25 -11.90 18.72
CA ALA A 68 -1.69 -11.64 20.11
C ALA A 68 -3.13 -12.12 20.33
#